data_AF-A0A6P3XER9-F1
#
_entry.id   AF-A0A6P3XER9-F1
#
_cell.length_a   1.000
_cell.length_b   1.000
_cell.length_c   1.000
_cell.angle_alpha   90.00
_cell.angle_beta   90.00
_cell.angle_gamma   90.00
#
_symmetry.space_group_name_H-M   'P 1'
#
loop_
_entity.id
_entity.type
_entity.pdbx_description
1 polymer ?
#
loop_
_entity_poly.entity_id
_entity_poly.type
_entity_poly.pdbx_seq_one_letter_code
_entity_poly.pdbx_strand_id
1 'polypeptide(L)'
;MSFNKSKEIIEEGDVVILYLKPSNMHSLEVKAKILNKKGEEIDNVFQTVYGALKVFSLVGQKYGSKVELSRGWAYVLQPTPELWTQILPHRTQIIYSPDISLIIYLMELRPGSIVIETGTGSGSLSHSLIRTIRPSGHLYTFDFHEQRVSLASAEFNRHGLSNYVTLKERDVCVEGFGEELKHKVDAVFLDLPHPWLAVEHAIVTLKRTGGKLCFFSPCIEQVQRTCTELSLKGFIELNTYECLQREMKVHYKSLPVLDLECLKYKHTHEDMAQRNEKEKQEEKLLTVTHAHSLPGHTGFITIATFPPDHARK
;
A
#
# COMPACT_ATOMS: atom_id res chain seq x y z
N MET A 1 -8.07 19.16 -3.05
CA MET A 1 -7.99 17.73 -2.71
C MET A 1 -6.55 17.35 -2.43
N SER A 2 -6.35 16.76 -1.27
CA SER A 2 -5.05 16.52 -0.64
C SER A 2 -4.21 15.38 -1.25
N PHE A 3 -4.81 14.39 -1.90
CA PHE A 3 -4.06 13.37 -2.66
C PHE A 3 -3.49 13.93 -3.98
N ASN A 4 -4.14 14.95 -4.55
CA ASN A 4 -3.73 15.51 -5.83
C ASN A 4 -2.46 16.36 -5.68
N LYS A 5 -2.34 17.21 -4.67
CA LYS A 5 -1.14 18.07 -4.53
C LYS A 5 -0.71 18.18 -3.07
N SER A 6 0.58 18.39 -2.85
CA SER A 6 1.08 18.75 -1.52
C SER A 6 0.47 20.10 -1.10
N LYS A 7 0.01 20.17 0.15
CA LYS A 7 -0.61 21.36 0.73
C LYS A 7 -0.03 21.59 2.11
N GLU A 8 0.16 22.85 2.47
CA GLU A 8 0.57 23.20 3.83
C GLU A 8 -0.64 23.27 4.78
N ILE A 9 -1.76 23.83 4.30
CA ILE A 9 -2.95 24.13 5.09
C ILE A 9 -4.12 23.22 4.67
N ILE A 10 -4.87 22.75 5.66
CA ILE A 10 -6.08 21.96 5.49
C ILE A 10 -7.25 22.87 5.10
N GLU A 11 -7.94 22.51 4.02
CA GLU A 11 -9.12 23.22 3.53
C GLU A 11 -10.37 22.33 3.60
N GLU A 12 -11.56 22.94 3.52
CA GLU A 12 -12.80 22.19 3.36
C GLU A 12 -12.77 21.34 2.07
N GLY A 13 -13.29 20.11 2.18
CA GLY A 13 -13.29 19.10 1.12
C GLY A 13 -12.00 18.27 1.04
N ASP A 14 -10.93 18.61 1.77
CA ASP A 14 -9.75 17.75 1.80
C ASP A 14 -10.02 16.43 2.52
N VAL A 15 -9.34 15.37 2.08
CA VAL A 15 -9.21 14.14 2.85
C VAL A 15 -7.95 14.23 3.72
N VAL A 16 -8.05 13.88 4.99
CA VAL A 16 -6.93 13.93 5.95
C VAL A 16 -6.75 12.59 6.62
N ILE A 17 -5.53 12.31 7.10
CA ILE A 17 -5.26 11.12 7.91
C ILE A 17 -5.14 11.54 9.37
N LEU A 18 -6.11 11.13 10.19
CA LEU A 18 -6.02 11.25 11.63
C LEU A 18 -5.11 10.14 12.17
N TYR A 19 -3.93 10.52 12.64
CA TYR A 19 -2.91 9.62 13.16
C TYR A 19 -2.95 9.61 14.70
N LEU A 20 -3.44 8.50 15.27
CA LEU A 20 -3.48 8.30 16.72
C LEU A 20 -2.24 7.53 17.20
N LYS A 21 -1.88 6.46 16.48
CA LYS A 21 -0.69 5.63 16.69
C LYS A 21 -0.40 4.83 15.41
N PRO A 22 0.78 4.20 15.24
CA PRO A 22 1.13 3.50 14.00
C PRO A 22 0.08 2.47 13.54
N SER A 23 -0.58 1.77 14.46
CA SER A 23 -1.61 0.77 14.16
C SER A 23 -3.05 1.30 14.19
N ASN A 24 -3.24 2.60 14.41
CA ASN A 24 -4.58 3.20 14.48
C ASN A 24 -4.57 4.57 13.81
N MET A 25 -5.02 4.57 12.55
CA MET A 25 -5.12 5.73 11.69
C MET A 25 -6.48 5.70 11.02
N HIS A 26 -7.05 6.87 10.75
CA HIS A 26 -8.35 6.99 10.10
C HIS A 26 -8.32 8.04 8.99
N SER A 27 -8.99 7.77 7.88
CA SER A 27 -9.23 8.77 6.84
C SER A 27 -10.50 9.54 7.14
N LEU A 28 -10.44 10.86 7.05
CA LEU A 28 -11.57 11.76 7.30
C LEU A 28 -11.71 12.74 6.15
N GLU A 29 -12.94 12.97 5.70
CA GLU A 29 -13.24 14.06 4.78
C GLU A 29 -13.60 15.31 5.60
N VAL A 30 -12.90 16.41 5.33
CA VAL A 30 -13.05 17.66 6.07
C VAL A 30 -14.28 18.40 5.57
N LYS A 31 -15.42 18.15 6.21
CA LYS A 31 -16.71 18.80 5.95
C LYS A 31 -17.34 19.27 7.25
N ALA A 32 -18.10 20.37 7.21
CA ALA A 32 -18.83 20.86 8.38
C ALA A 32 -19.89 19.85 8.86
N LYS A 33 -20.63 19.29 7.90
CA LYS A 33 -21.74 18.38 8.16
C LYS A 33 -21.63 17.12 7.31
N ILE A 34 -22.23 16.04 7.81
CA ILE A 34 -22.37 14.77 7.11
C ILE A 34 -23.82 14.29 7.22
N LEU A 35 -24.24 13.47 6.26
CA LEU A 35 -25.54 12.80 6.31
C LEU A 35 -25.43 11.56 7.18
N ASN A 36 -26.33 11.43 8.16
CA ASN A 36 -26.43 10.21 8.94
C ASN A 36 -27.16 9.09 8.14
N LYS A 37 -27.25 7.88 8.71
CA LYS A 37 -27.96 6.75 8.08
C LYS A 37 -29.46 7.00 7.83
N LYS A 38 -30.04 8.02 8.46
CA LYS A 38 -31.44 8.43 8.31
C LYS A 38 -31.61 9.58 7.31
N GLY A 39 -30.52 10.06 6.70
CA GLY A 39 -30.54 11.18 5.75
C GLY A 39 -30.60 12.57 6.39
N GLU A 40 -30.38 12.68 7.70
CA GLU A 40 -30.35 13.96 8.40
C GLU A 40 -28.93 14.54 8.40
N GLU A 41 -28.80 15.85 8.17
CA GLU A 41 -27.53 16.55 8.29
C GLU A 41 -27.16 16.74 9.77
N ILE A 42 -26.01 16.20 10.16
CA ILE A 42 -25.43 16.34 11.50
C ILE A 42 -24.03 16.93 11.42
N ASP A 43 -23.56 17.53 12.52
CA ASP A 43 -22.18 17.98 12.63
C ASP A 43 -21.22 16.81 12.44
N ASN A 44 -20.17 17.03 11.66
CA ASN A 44 -19.14 16.03 11.42
C ASN A 44 -18.21 15.92 12.62
N VAL A 45 -18.59 15.05 13.57
CA VAL A 45 -17.82 14.76 14.77
C VAL A 45 -17.31 13.32 14.71
N PHE A 46 -16.00 13.15 14.66
CA PHE A 46 -15.36 11.84 14.64
C PHE A 46 -15.02 11.38 16.05
N GLN A 47 -15.44 10.17 16.43
CA GLN A 47 -15.21 9.61 17.75
C GLN A 47 -13.97 8.72 17.75
N THR A 48 -13.10 8.90 18.73
CA THR A 48 -11.90 8.07 18.94
C THR A 48 -11.84 7.57 20.37
N VAL A 49 -10.93 6.62 20.64
CA VAL A 49 -10.62 6.18 22.01
C VAL A 49 -10.06 7.30 22.89
N TYR A 50 -9.55 8.38 22.30
CA TYR A 50 -9.01 9.56 22.98
C TYR A 50 -9.99 10.75 22.96
N GLY A 51 -11.26 10.50 22.67
CA GLY A 51 -12.31 11.52 22.65
C GLY A 51 -12.76 11.94 21.25
N ALA A 52 -13.64 12.93 21.23
CA ALA A 52 -14.28 13.44 20.03
C ALA A 52 -13.42 14.49 19.33
N LEU A 53 -13.42 14.48 18.00
CA LEU A 53 -12.86 15.50 17.11
C LEU A 53 -13.98 16.16 16.31
N LYS A 54 -14.14 17.49 16.44
CA LYS A 54 -14.96 18.25 15.50
C LYS A 54 -14.18 18.41 14.20
N VAL A 55 -14.52 17.66 13.15
CA VAL A 55 -13.67 17.56 11.96
C VAL A 55 -13.47 18.92 11.28
N PHE A 56 -14.48 19.80 11.33
CA PHE A 56 -14.37 21.14 10.75
C PHE A 56 -13.37 22.06 11.46
N SER A 57 -13.00 21.78 12.72
CA SER A 57 -11.96 22.56 13.43
C SER A 57 -10.56 22.35 12.85
N LEU A 58 -10.40 21.42 11.91
CA LEU A 58 -9.16 21.18 11.18
C LEU A 58 -8.92 22.21 10.08
N VAL A 59 -9.97 22.87 9.58
CA VAL A 59 -9.84 23.88 8.52
C VAL A 59 -8.93 25.01 9.01
N GLY A 60 -7.94 25.39 8.19
CA GLY A 60 -6.95 26.40 8.53
C GLY A 60 -5.75 25.89 9.34
N GLN A 61 -5.79 24.67 9.85
CA GLN A 61 -4.64 24.04 10.50
C GLN A 61 -3.60 23.59 9.46
N LYS A 62 -2.33 23.52 9.86
CA LYS A 62 -1.28 22.96 9.01
C LYS A 62 -1.27 21.44 9.07
N TYR A 63 -1.01 20.77 7.95
CA TYR A 63 -0.71 19.34 7.97
C TYR A 63 0.51 19.04 8.84
N GLY A 64 0.47 17.92 9.57
CA GLY A 64 1.46 17.56 10.58
C GLY A 64 1.20 18.15 11.97
N SER A 65 0.21 19.03 12.12
CA SER A 65 -0.11 19.63 13.42
C SER A 65 -0.68 18.62 14.41
N LYS A 66 -0.35 18.82 15.68
CA LYS A 66 -1.01 18.15 16.80
C LYS A 66 -2.36 18.83 17.05
N VAL A 67 -3.43 18.03 17.07
CA VAL A 67 -4.80 18.50 17.30
C VAL A 67 -5.34 17.93 18.60
N GLU A 68 -6.10 18.74 19.33
CA GLU A 68 -6.73 18.33 20.58
C GLU A 68 -8.01 17.55 20.32
N LEU A 69 -8.20 16.50 21.10
CA LEU A 69 -9.41 15.71 21.21
C LEU A 69 -10.00 15.93 22.59
N SER A 70 -11.28 15.59 22.81
CA SER A 70 -11.91 15.85 24.11
C SER A 70 -11.24 15.16 25.32
N ARG A 71 -10.43 14.10 25.10
CA ARG A 71 -9.71 13.37 26.18
C ARG A 71 -8.24 13.09 25.83
N GLY A 72 -7.66 13.79 24.86
CA GLY A 72 -6.30 13.51 24.38
C GLY A 72 -5.91 14.34 23.16
N TRP A 73 -5.08 13.78 22.28
CA TRP A 73 -4.59 14.45 21.08
C TRP A 73 -4.28 13.46 19.96
N ALA A 74 -4.16 13.97 18.73
CA ALA A 74 -3.74 13.23 17.55
C ALA A 74 -2.86 14.10 16.65
N TYR A 75 -2.23 13.52 15.64
CA TYR A 75 -1.66 14.27 14.52
C TYR A 75 -2.57 14.19 13.31
N VAL A 76 -2.63 15.24 12.50
CA VAL A 76 -3.37 15.24 11.23
C VAL A 76 -2.39 15.31 10.09
N LEU A 77 -2.27 14.22 9.33
CA LEU A 77 -1.29 14.06 8.27
C LEU A 77 -1.92 14.26 6.90
N GLN A 78 -1.11 14.73 5.96
CA GLN A 78 -1.50 14.75 4.56
C GLN A 78 -1.56 13.30 4.06
N PRO A 79 -2.62 12.89 3.35
CA PRO A 79 -2.68 11.55 2.81
C PRO A 79 -1.59 11.29 1.76
N THR A 80 -1.01 10.10 1.86
CA THR A 80 -0.17 9.51 0.82
C THR A 80 -0.76 8.15 0.44
N PRO A 81 -0.47 7.61 -0.76
CA PRO A 81 -0.80 6.24 -1.11
C PRO A 81 -0.39 5.21 -0.05
N GLU A 82 0.79 5.34 0.59
CA GLU A 82 1.23 4.41 1.63
C GLU A 82 0.34 4.47 2.87
N LEU A 83 0.02 5.68 3.35
CA LEU A 83 -0.89 5.85 4.49
C LEU A 83 -2.29 5.36 4.13
N TRP A 84 -2.74 5.60 2.90
CA TRP A 84 -4.02 5.13 2.38
C TRP A 84 -4.09 3.60 2.36
N THR A 85 -3.07 2.92 1.85
CA THR A 85 -2.95 1.45 1.83
C THR A 85 -3.15 0.83 3.22
N GLN A 86 -2.77 1.52 4.29
CA GLN A 86 -2.92 1.01 5.66
C GLN A 86 -4.34 1.14 6.24
N ILE A 87 -5.18 2.02 5.67
CA ILE A 87 -6.46 2.41 6.29
C ILE A 87 -7.67 2.33 5.35
N LEU A 88 -7.45 2.06 4.07
CA LEU A 88 -8.51 2.04 3.08
C LEU A 88 -9.56 0.98 3.44
N PRO A 89 -10.83 1.19 3.09
CA PRO A 89 -11.88 0.20 3.31
C PRO A 89 -11.66 -1.00 2.39
N HIS A 90 -11.25 -2.13 2.96
CA HIS A 90 -11.02 -3.37 2.22
C HIS A 90 -12.32 -3.90 1.60
N ARG A 91 -12.32 -4.00 0.28
CA ARG A 91 -13.35 -4.70 -0.52
C ARG A 91 -12.84 -6.02 -1.06
N THR A 92 -11.53 -6.14 -1.16
CA THR A 92 -10.76 -7.27 -1.67
C THR A 92 -9.50 -7.43 -0.85
N GLN A 93 -8.78 -8.53 -1.07
CA GLN A 93 -7.35 -8.56 -0.75
C GLN A 93 -6.65 -7.43 -1.53
N ILE A 94 -5.62 -6.83 -0.92
CA ILE A 94 -4.86 -5.73 -1.51
C ILE A 94 -3.37 -6.07 -1.58
N ILE A 95 -2.69 -5.31 -2.43
CA ILE A 95 -1.23 -5.27 -2.51
C ILE A 95 -0.74 -4.17 -1.55
N TYR A 96 0.29 -4.50 -0.77
CA TYR A 96 0.89 -3.59 0.21
C TYR A 96 2.16 -2.92 -0.33
N SER A 97 2.64 -1.90 0.38
CA SER A 97 3.74 -1.04 -0.06
C SER A 97 5.02 -1.76 -0.54
N PRO A 98 5.51 -2.87 0.05
CA PRO A 98 6.69 -3.57 -0.46
C PRO A 98 6.50 -4.07 -1.88
N ASP A 99 5.43 -4.86 -2.11
CA ASP A 99 5.09 -5.39 -3.42
C ASP A 99 4.78 -4.26 -4.41
N ILE A 100 4.00 -3.25 -4.00
CA ILE A 100 3.72 -2.05 -4.82
C ILE A 100 5.02 -1.38 -5.27
N SER A 101 5.98 -1.19 -4.36
CA SER A 101 7.25 -0.52 -4.69
C SER A 101 8.06 -1.32 -5.72
N LEU A 102 8.08 -2.65 -5.58
CA LEU A 102 8.75 -3.54 -6.51
C LEU A 102 8.04 -3.56 -7.87
N ILE A 103 6.71 -3.64 -7.89
CA ILE A 103 5.89 -3.58 -9.12
C ILE A 103 6.16 -2.29 -9.89
N ILE A 104 6.10 -1.14 -9.21
CA ILE A 104 6.35 0.18 -9.82
C ILE A 104 7.76 0.24 -10.44
N TYR A 105 8.76 -0.27 -9.72
CA TYR A 105 10.13 -0.34 -10.18
C TYR A 105 10.29 -1.26 -11.41
N LEU A 106 9.80 -2.50 -11.34
CA LEU A 106 9.92 -3.50 -12.41
C LEU A 106 9.17 -3.10 -13.68
N MET A 107 8.06 -2.38 -13.55
CA MET A 107 7.30 -1.82 -14.68
C MET A 107 7.91 -0.54 -15.25
N GLU A 108 9.01 -0.03 -14.68
CA GLU A 108 9.71 1.18 -15.12
C GLU A 108 8.80 2.42 -15.18
N LEU A 109 7.86 2.52 -14.24
CA LEU A 109 6.87 3.59 -14.25
C LEU A 109 7.48 4.94 -13.87
N ARG A 110 7.06 5.98 -14.59
CA ARG A 110 7.54 7.35 -14.43
C ARG A 110 6.45 8.36 -14.76
N PRO A 111 6.63 9.65 -14.41
CA PRO A 111 5.74 10.71 -14.87
C PRO A 111 5.53 10.64 -16.39
N GLY A 112 4.27 10.61 -16.84
CA GLY A 112 3.90 10.49 -18.25
C GLY A 112 3.56 9.07 -18.72
N SER A 113 3.84 8.03 -17.93
CA SER A 113 3.48 6.65 -18.30
C SER A 113 1.97 6.48 -18.43
N ILE A 114 1.53 5.79 -19.49
CA ILE A 114 0.16 5.31 -19.65
C ILE A 114 0.13 3.86 -19.20
N VAL A 115 -0.67 3.56 -18.17
CA VAL A 115 -0.65 2.26 -17.49
C VAL A 115 -2.04 1.63 -17.53
N ILE A 116 -2.09 0.32 -17.75
CA ILE A 116 -3.28 -0.48 -17.50
C ILE A 116 -3.14 -1.21 -16.16
N GLU A 117 -4.23 -1.25 -15.38
CA GLU A 117 -4.37 -2.06 -14.17
C GLU A 117 -5.67 -2.88 -14.24
N THR A 118 -5.62 -4.12 -13.78
CA THR A 118 -6.81 -4.94 -13.53
C THR A 118 -6.44 -6.02 -12.50
N GLY A 119 -7.27 -6.40 -11.53
CA GLY A 119 -8.51 -5.78 -11.07
C GLY A 119 -8.27 -4.51 -10.22
N THR A 120 -9.17 -3.53 -10.32
CA THR A 120 -9.10 -2.32 -9.47
C THR A 120 -9.23 -2.65 -7.99
N GLY A 121 -10.12 -3.58 -7.64
CA GLY A 121 -10.32 -4.05 -6.27
C GLY A 121 -10.58 -2.92 -5.27
N SER A 122 -9.70 -2.80 -4.28
CA SER A 122 -9.81 -1.76 -3.25
C SER A 122 -9.01 -0.48 -3.56
N GLY A 123 -8.34 -0.40 -4.71
CA GLY A 123 -7.63 0.81 -5.16
C GLY A 123 -6.28 1.09 -4.48
N SER A 124 -5.70 0.14 -3.74
CA SER A 124 -4.41 0.31 -3.06
C SER A 124 -3.27 0.62 -4.05
N LEU A 125 -3.11 -0.25 -5.06
CA LEU A 125 -2.12 -0.08 -6.11
C LEU A 125 -2.45 1.13 -6.97
N SER A 126 -3.71 1.32 -7.38
CA SER A 126 -4.17 2.45 -8.21
C SER A 126 -3.70 3.81 -7.67
N HIS A 127 -3.80 4.06 -6.37
CA HIS A 127 -3.34 5.33 -5.77
C HIS A 127 -1.83 5.54 -5.95
N SER A 128 -1.04 4.48 -5.80
CA SER A 128 0.41 4.51 -5.96
C SER A 128 0.82 4.66 -7.41
N LEU A 129 0.11 3.99 -8.34
CA LEU A 129 0.28 4.15 -9.79
C LEU A 129 -0.01 5.59 -10.20
N ILE A 130 -1.18 6.12 -9.83
CA ILE A 130 -1.59 7.50 -10.16
C ILE A 130 -0.55 8.50 -9.65
N ARG A 131 -0.08 8.37 -8.41
CA ARG A 131 0.98 9.27 -7.90
C ARG A 131 2.24 9.21 -8.76
N THR A 132 2.65 8.02 -9.18
CA THR A 132 3.90 7.81 -9.92
C THR A 132 3.86 8.36 -11.34
N ILE A 133 2.72 8.20 -12.03
CA ILE A 133 2.59 8.56 -13.45
C ILE A 133 2.20 10.03 -13.67
N ARG A 134 1.77 10.73 -12.63
CA ARG A 134 1.43 12.15 -12.70
C ARG A 134 2.66 13.04 -12.94
N PRO A 135 2.49 14.24 -13.53
CA PRO A 135 1.21 14.89 -13.87
C PRO A 135 0.68 14.59 -15.27
N SER A 136 1.45 13.96 -16.16
CA SER A 136 1.10 13.81 -17.58
C SER A 136 0.72 12.39 -17.99
N GLY A 137 0.84 11.41 -17.10
CA GLY A 137 0.45 10.03 -17.33
C GLY A 137 -1.02 9.79 -17.00
N HIS A 138 -1.50 8.59 -17.34
CA HIS A 138 -2.90 8.22 -17.14
C HIS A 138 -3.03 6.73 -16.80
N LEU A 139 -3.87 6.41 -15.82
CA LEU A 139 -4.20 5.06 -15.42
C LEU A 139 -5.52 4.63 -16.07
N TYR A 140 -5.52 3.52 -16.79
CA TYR A 140 -6.73 2.84 -17.23
C TYR A 140 -6.91 1.59 -16.38
N THR A 141 -7.89 1.60 -15.49
CA THR A 141 -8.13 0.48 -14.57
C THR A 141 -9.47 -0.19 -14.85
N PHE A 142 -9.52 -1.50 -14.69
CA PHE A 142 -10.67 -2.33 -15.07
C PHE A 142 -11.03 -3.30 -13.95
N ASP A 143 -12.32 -3.43 -13.67
CA ASP A 143 -12.86 -4.42 -12.74
C ASP A 143 -14.18 -4.95 -13.31
N PHE A 144 -14.40 -6.25 -13.29
CA PHE A 144 -15.63 -6.85 -13.84
C PHE A 144 -16.85 -6.66 -12.91
N HIS A 145 -16.65 -6.21 -11.67
CA HIS A 145 -17.70 -6.09 -10.69
C HIS A 145 -18.19 -4.64 -10.56
N GLU A 146 -19.39 -4.35 -11.07
CA GLU A 146 -20.04 -3.03 -11.09
C GLU A 146 -19.94 -2.28 -9.75
N GLN A 147 -20.31 -2.94 -8.63
CA GLN A 147 -20.27 -2.32 -7.31
C GLN A 147 -18.86 -1.82 -6.93
N ARG A 148 -17.81 -2.58 -7.24
CA ARG A 148 -16.42 -2.16 -6.96
C ARG A 148 -16.03 -0.99 -7.85
N VAL A 149 -16.44 -1.01 -9.11
CA VAL A 149 -16.25 0.10 -10.05
C VAL A 149 -16.89 1.38 -9.53
N SER A 150 -18.16 1.33 -9.14
CA SER A 150 -18.88 2.49 -8.62
C SER A 150 -18.22 3.08 -7.36
N LEU A 151 -17.85 2.22 -6.40
CA LEU A 151 -17.19 2.63 -5.17
C LEU A 151 -15.80 3.25 -5.42
N ALA A 152 -14.98 2.62 -6.26
CA ALA A 152 -13.65 3.13 -6.59
C ALA A 152 -13.72 4.44 -7.39
N SER A 153 -14.69 4.58 -8.31
CA SER A 153 -14.93 5.82 -9.05
C SER A 153 -15.25 6.99 -8.11
N ALA A 154 -16.18 6.77 -7.18
CA ALA A 154 -16.53 7.77 -6.16
C ALA A 154 -15.34 8.12 -5.26
N GLU A 155 -14.48 7.14 -4.95
CA GLU A 155 -13.25 7.34 -4.19
C GLU A 155 -12.21 8.17 -4.94
N PHE A 156 -11.92 7.87 -6.20
CA PHE A 156 -11.02 8.67 -7.02
C PHE A 156 -11.53 10.09 -7.21
N ASN A 157 -12.84 10.28 -7.35
CA ASN A 157 -13.45 11.61 -7.41
C ASN A 157 -13.25 12.38 -6.10
N ARG A 158 -13.59 11.76 -4.97
CA ARG A 158 -13.39 12.31 -3.61
C ARG A 158 -11.92 12.55 -3.27
N HIS A 159 -10.98 11.89 -3.93
CA HIS A 159 -9.54 12.15 -3.75
C HIS A 159 -8.99 13.17 -4.77
N GLY A 160 -9.82 13.65 -5.69
CA GLY A 160 -9.42 14.58 -6.75
C GLY A 160 -8.45 13.96 -7.76
N LEU A 161 -8.55 12.65 -7.98
CA LEU A 161 -7.69 11.87 -8.86
C LEU A 161 -8.34 11.54 -10.20
N SER A 162 -9.63 11.83 -10.40
CA SER A 162 -10.40 11.48 -11.61
C SER A 162 -9.76 11.90 -12.94
N ASN A 163 -8.98 12.98 -12.95
CA ASN A 163 -8.32 13.45 -14.18
C ASN A 163 -7.18 12.53 -14.65
N TYR A 164 -6.69 11.64 -13.80
CA TYR A 164 -5.54 10.78 -14.06
C TYR A 164 -5.92 9.30 -14.11
N VAL A 165 -7.21 8.99 -13.99
CA VAL A 165 -7.70 7.62 -13.97
C VAL A 165 -9.00 7.50 -14.75
N THR A 166 -9.07 6.49 -15.59
CA THR A 166 -10.31 6.05 -16.24
C THR A 166 -10.60 4.63 -15.76
N LEU A 167 -11.74 4.47 -15.11
CA LEU A 167 -12.21 3.20 -14.57
C LEU A 167 -13.35 2.68 -15.45
N LYS A 168 -13.29 1.39 -15.82
CA LYS A 168 -14.33 0.75 -16.62
C LYS A 168 -14.75 -0.60 -16.02
N GLU A 169 -16.05 -0.85 -16.04
CA GLU A 169 -16.59 -2.18 -15.80
C GLU A 169 -16.38 -3.04 -17.04
N ARG A 170 -15.56 -4.09 -16.92
CA ARG A 170 -15.22 -4.95 -18.05
C ARG A 170 -14.59 -6.27 -17.60
N ASP A 171 -14.94 -7.38 -18.26
CA ASP A 171 -14.16 -8.60 -18.19
C ASP A 171 -13.04 -8.59 -19.24
N VAL A 172 -11.85 -8.18 -18.82
CA VAL A 172 -10.69 -8.03 -19.70
C VAL A 172 -10.17 -9.34 -20.30
N CYS A 173 -10.55 -10.49 -19.73
CA CYS A 173 -10.18 -11.81 -20.28
C CYS A 173 -11.02 -12.17 -21.51
N VAL A 174 -12.19 -11.55 -21.68
CA VAL A 174 -13.12 -11.82 -22.79
C VAL A 174 -13.20 -10.64 -23.74
N GLU A 175 -13.28 -9.43 -23.19
CA GLU A 175 -13.56 -8.19 -23.93
C GLU A 175 -12.28 -7.39 -24.24
N GLY A 176 -11.15 -7.77 -23.64
CA GLY A 176 -9.90 -7.01 -23.71
C GLY A 176 -9.99 -5.61 -23.11
N PHE A 177 -9.12 -4.70 -23.55
CA PHE A 177 -8.95 -3.38 -22.92
C PHE A 177 -9.56 -2.21 -23.73
N GLY A 178 -10.14 -2.49 -24.90
CA GLY A 178 -10.76 -1.50 -25.79
C GLY A 178 -9.80 -0.96 -26.85
N GLU A 179 -10.34 -0.73 -28.06
CA GLU A 179 -9.58 -0.27 -29.23
C GLU A 179 -8.95 1.11 -29.02
N GLU A 180 -9.52 1.94 -28.14
CA GLU A 180 -9.00 3.25 -27.82
C GLU A 180 -7.61 3.22 -27.17
N LEU A 181 -7.21 2.09 -26.59
CA LEU A 181 -5.90 1.89 -25.94
C LEU A 181 -4.87 1.19 -26.84
N LYS A 182 -5.26 0.83 -28.07
CA LYS A 182 -4.38 0.15 -29.02
C LYS A 182 -3.10 0.94 -29.27
N HIS A 183 -1.96 0.30 -29.03
CA HIS A 183 -0.62 0.85 -29.18
C HIS A 183 -0.30 2.13 -28.37
N LYS A 184 -0.96 2.35 -27.23
CA LYS A 184 -0.77 3.55 -26.40
C LYS A 184 -0.16 3.30 -25.03
N VAL A 185 -0.13 2.05 -24.58
CA VAL A 185 0.18 1.70 -23.19
C VAL A 185 1.66 1.39 -23.03
N ASP A 186 2.27 1.95 -21.98
CA ASP A 186 3.67 1.72 -21.62
C ASP A 186 3.83 0.43 -20.80
N ALA A 187 2.90 0.17 -19.89
CA ALA A 187 2.93 -1.00 -19.03
C ALA A 187 1.54 -1.49 -18.61
N VAL A 188 1.40 -2.79 -18.39
CA VAL A 188 0.16 -3.45 -17.99
C VAL A 188 0.41 -4.24 -16.70
N PHE A 189 -0.45 -4.05 -15.70
CA PHE A 189 -0.46 -4.81 -14.47
C PHE A 189 -1.72 -5.68 -14.38
N LEU A 190 -1.55 -6.98 -14.11
CA LEU A 190 -2.62 -7.99 -14.04
C LEU A 190 -2.61 -8.72 -12.67
N ASP A 191 -3.63 -8.49 -11.88
CA ASP A 191 -4.03 -9.18 -10.64
C ASP A 191 -5.41 -9.79 -10.88
N LEU A 192 -5.40 -10.99 -11.48
CA LEU A 192 -6.57 -11.75 -11.90
C LEU A 192 -6.38 -13.23 -11.53
N PRO A 193 -7.47 -14.02 -11.37
CA PRO A 193 -7.36 -15.45 -11.16
C PRO A 193 -6.74 -16.24 -12.33
N HIS A 194 -6.98 -15.78 -13.57
CA HIS A 194 -6.54 -16.44 -14.80
C HIS A 194 -5.84 -15.46 -15.74
N PRO A 195 -4.71 -14.84 -15.33
CA PRO A 195 -4.18 -13.68 -16.02
C PRO A 195 -3.58 -14.01 -17.40
N TRP A 196 -3.22 -15.28 -17.64
CA TRP A 196 -2.75 -15.75 -18.95
C TRP A 196 -3.78 -15.52 -20.08
N LEU A 197 -5.08 -15.49 -19.77
CA LEU A 197 -6.12 -15.23 -20.76
C LEU A 197 -6.11 -13.79 -21.28
N ALA A 198 -5.58 -12.85 -20.50
CA ALA A 198 -5.53 -11.43 -20.88
C ALA A 198 -4.25 -11.05 -21.66
N VAL A 199 -3.30 -11.98 -21.85
CA VAL A 199 -1.99 -11.70 -22.47
C VAL A 199 -2.16 -11.21 -23.91
N GLU A 200 -2.99 -11.87 -24.71
CA GLU A 200 -3.25 -11.46 -26.10
C GLU A 200 -3.84 -10.05 -26.17
N HIS A 201 -4.81 -9.75 -25.31
CA HIS A 201 -5.41 -8.43 -25.24
C HIS A 201 -4.39 -7.36 -24.80
N ALA A 202 -3.50 -7.69 -23.86
CA ALA A 202 -2.48 -6.77 -23.38
C ALA A 202 -1.50 -6.39 -24.51
N ILE A 203 -1.07 -7.36 -25.33
CA ILE A 203 -0.18 -7.12 -26.49
C ILE A 203 -0.74 -6.06 -27.44
N VAL A 204 -2.05 -6.09 -27.71
CA VAL A 204 -2.71 -5.12 -28.62
C VAL A 204 -2.61 -3.68 -28.09
N THR A 205 -2.61 -3.51 -26.77
CA THR A 205 -2.55 -2.18 -26.13
C THR A 205 -1.15 -1.59 -26.06
N LEU A 206 -0.13 -2.42 -25.97
CA LEU A 206 1.25 -1.98 -25.78
C LEU A 206 1.75 -1.18 -26.98
N LYS A 207 2.51 -0.13 -26.69
CA LYS A 207 3.18 0.68 -27.72
C LYS A 207 4.03 -0.19 -28.63
N ARG A 208 4.15 0.23 -29.89
CA ARG A 208 5.01 -0.42 -30.89
C ARG A 208 6.49 -0.41 -30.54
N THR A 209 6.89 0.50 -29.65
CA THR A 209 8.23 0.57 -29.06
C THR A 209 8.47 -0.49 -27.99
N GLY A 210 7.48 -1.34 -27.69
CA GLY A 210 7.54 -2.30 -26.60
C GLY A 210 6.91 -1.77 -25.30
N GLY A 211 6.95 -2.58 -24.26
CA GLY A 211 6.43 -2.23 -22.94
C GLY A 211 6.58 -3.36 -21.92
N LYS A 212 6.08 -3.13 -20.71
CA LYS A 212 6.22 -4.06 -19.58
C LYS A 212 4.89 -4.72 -19.22
N LEU A 213 4.88 -6.03 -19.00
CA LEU A 213 3.75 -6.75 -18.42
C LEU A 213 4.13 -7.30 -17.06
N CYS A 214 3.34 -6.96 -16.05
CA CYS A 214 3.52 -7.40 -14.68
C CYS A 214 2.29 -8.16 -14.21
N PHE A 215 2.52 -9.25 -13.50
CA PHE A 215 1.50 -10.15 -12.98
C PHE A 215 1.69 -10.33 -11.50
N PHE A 216 0.59 -10.39 -10.75
CA PHE A 216 0.59 -10.77 -9.35
C PHE A 216 -0.22 -12.06 -9.20
N SER A 217 0.36 -13.10 -8.59
CA SER A 217 -0.31 -14.41 -8.48
C SER A 217 0.05 -15.12 -7.18
N PRO A 218 -0.93 -15.54 -6.37
CA PRO A 218 -0.67 -16.22 -5.09
C PRO A 218 -0.20 -17.68 -5.27
N CYS A 219 -0.51 -18.33 -6.39
CA CYS A 219 -0.17 -19.74 -6.61
C CYS A 219 0.90 -19.89 -7.70
N ILE A 220 1.85 -20.80 -7.48
CA ILE A 220 2.95 -21.03 -8.42
C ILE A 220 2.47 -21.63 -9.75
N GLU A 221 1.36 -22.36 -9.76
CA GLU A 221 0.74 -22.92 -10.96
C GLU A 221 0.20 -21.82 -11.89
N GLN A 222 -0.27 -20.70 -11.31
CA GLN A 222 -0.68 -19.53 -12.08
C GLN A 222 0.53 -18.86 -12.74
N VAL A 223 1.65 -18.78 -12.03
CA VAL A 223 2.94 -18.30 -12.56
C VAL A 223 3.39 -19.18 -13.72
N GLN A 224 3.40 -20.51 -13.55
CA GLN A 224 3.82 -21.45 -14.59
C GLN A 224 3.03 -21.28 -15.90
N ARG A 225 1.69 -21.19 -15.80
CA ARG A 225 0.82 -20.97 -16.96
C ARG A 225 1.08 -19.63 -17.63
N THR A 226 1.24 -18.57 -16.83
CA THR A 226 1.53 -17.22 -17.31
C THR A 226 2.87 -17.16 -18.04
N CYS A 227 3.94 -17.71 -17.46
CA CYS A 227 5.27 -17.75 -18.10
C CYS A 227 5.25 -18.56 -19.40
N THR A 228 4.48 -19.65 -19.46
CA THR A 228 4.31 -20.44 -20.69
C THR A 228 3.67 -19.61 -21.78
N GLU A 229 2.56 -18.92 -21.47
CA GLU A 229 1.86 -18.06 -22.42
C GLU A 229 2.72 -16.89 -22.91
N LEU A 230 3.41 -16.20 -22.00
CA LEU A 230 4.35 -15.12 -22.33
C LEU A 230 5.45 -15.59 -23.28
N SER A 231 6.01 -16.77 -23.04
CA SER A 231 7.04 -17.36 -23.89
C SER A 231 6.51 -17.65 -25.30
N LEU A 232 5.29 -18.19 -25.41
CA LEU A 232 4.64 -18.45 -26.69
C LEU A 232 4.34 -17.17 -27.48
N LYS A 233 4.08 -16.05 -26.79
CA LYS A 233 3.79 -14.75 -27.39
C LYS A 233 5.03 -13.88 -27.64
N GLY A 234 6.23 -14.42 -27.44
CA GLY A 234 7.49 -13.74 -27.79
C GLY A 234 7.92 -12.65 -26.80
N PHE A 235 7.46 -12.71 -25.56
CA PHE A 235 8.01 -11.89 -24.49
C PHE A 235 9.44 -12.33 -24.15
N ILE A 236 10.25 -11.38 -23.68
CA ILE A 236 11.63 -11.59 -23.24
C ILE A 236 11.80 -11.10 -21.80
N GLU A 237 12.95 -11.40 -21.18
CA GLU A 237 13.25 -11.01 -19.79
C GLU A 237 12.16 -11.44 -18.79
N LEU A 238 11.74 -12.70 -18.89
CA LEU A 238 10.76 -13.27 -17.97
C LEU A 238 11.44 -13.51 -16.61
N ASN A 239 11.03 -12.76 -15.60
CA ASN A 239 11.54 -12.88 -14.24
C ASN A 239 10.38 -12.96 -13.25
N THR A 240 10.50 -13.84 -12.24
CA THR A 240 9.53 -13.97 -11.14
C THR A 240 10.22 -13.67 -9.82
N TYR A 241 9.58 -12.83 -9.01
CA TYR A 241 10.06 -12.35 -7.71
C TYR A 241 9.04 -12.64 -6.60
N GLU A 242 9.53 -12.68 -5.38
CA GLU A 242 8.73 -12.63 -4.14
C GLU A 242 9.38 -11.59 -3.21
N CYS A 243 8.58 -10.72 -2.58
CA CYS A 243 9.07 -9.73 -1.63
C CYS A 243 8.60 -10.06 -0.21
N LEU A 244 9.55 -10.36 0.69
CA LEU A 244 9.27 -10.65 2.10
C LEU A 244 9.77 -9.53 3.01
N GLN A 245 8.87 -8.61 3.39
CA GLN A 245 9.19 -7.53 4.32
C GLN A 245 9.38 -8.08 5.75
N ARG A 246 10.46 -7.67 6.43
CA ARG A 246 10.68 -7.93 7.86
C ARG A 246 10.94 -6.63 8.61
N GLU A 247 10.07 -6.31 9.56
CA GLU A 247 10.28 -5.18 10.46
C GLU A 247 11.18 -5.55 11.64
N MET A 248 12.09 -4.65 11.98
CA MET A 248 13.02 -4.79 13.10
C MET A 248 12.74 -3.73 14.15
N LYS A 249 12.76 -4.12 15.43
CA LYS A 249 12.56 -3.19 16.55
C LYS A 249 13.88 -2.93 17.25
N VAL A 250 14.29 -1.67 17.25
CA VAL A 250 15.45 -1.20 18.02
C VAL A 250 14.97 -0.87 19.43
N HIS A 251 15.55 -1.51 20.45
CA HIS A 251 15.23 -1.22 21.85
C HIS A 251 16.40 -1.55 22.78
N TYR A 252 16.34 -1.03 24.00
CA TYR A 252 17.28 -1.39 25.06
C TYR A 252 16.82 -2.66 25.75
N LYS A 253 17.74 -3.60 25.97
CA LYS A 253 17.51 -4.80 26.77
C LYS A 253 18.48 -4.80 27.96
N SER A 254 17.92 -4.88 29.16
CA SER A 254 18.71 -5.16 30.36
C SER A 254 19.01 -6.66 30.42
N LEU A 255 20.29 -7.01 30.52
CA LEU A 255 20.71 -8.37 30.82
C LEU A 255 21.27 -8.42 32.25
N PRO A 256 20.86 -9.40 33.07
CA PRO A 256 21.44 -9.57 34.39
C PRO A 256 22.90 -10.02 34.24
N VAL A 257 23.82 -9.29 34.86
CA VAL A 257 25.21 -9.74 35.02
C VAL A 257 25.22 -10.75 36.16
N LEU A 258 25.65 -11.98 35.86
CA LEU A 258 25.78 -13.02 36.88
C LEU A 258 26.95 -12.69 37.79
N ASP A 259 26.68 -12.44 39.06
CA ASP A 259 27.72 -12.36 40.09
C ASP A 259 28.20 -13.78 40.44
N LEU A 260 29.39 -14.12 39.97
CA LEU A 260 30.03 -15.42 40.20
C LEU A 260 30.98 -15.42 41.41
N GLU A 261 31.01 -14.36 42.23
CA GLU A 261 31.85 -14.32 43.44
C GLU A 261 31.55 -15.47 44.42
N CYS A 262 30.30 -15.93 44.46
CA CYS A 262 29.87 -17.07 45.29
C CYS A 262 30.59 -18.39 44.93
N LEU A 263 31.12 -18.52 43.70
CA LEU A 263 31.85 -19.71 43.25
C LEU A 263 33.33 -19.71 43.66
N LYS A 264 33.86 -18.60 44.19
CA LYS A 264 35.27 -18.50 44.62
C LYS A 264 35.54 -19.13 45.99
N TYR A 265 34.50 -19.43 46.77
CA TYR A 265 34.62 -20.00 48.11
C TYR A 265 34.18 -21.47 48.11
N LYS A 266 35.07 -22.39 48.51
CA LYS A 266 34.67 -23.77 48.84
C LYS A 266 33.74 -23.69 50.05
N HIS A 267 32.57 -24.35 49.98
CA HIS A 267 31.56 -24.37 51.04
C HIS A 267 32.16 -24.65 52.43
N THR A 268 32.39 -23.58 53.20
CA THR A 268 32.38 -23.61 54.66
C THR A 268 31.04 -23.00 55.09
N HIS A 269 30.33 -23.73 55.94
CA HIS A 269 28.89 -23.63 56.19
C HIS A 269 28.43 -22.37 56.94
N GLU A 270 29.23 -21.29 57.03
CA GLU A 270 29.01 -20.26 58.07
C GLU A 270 28.56 -18.87 57.61
N ASP A 271 28.56 -18.49 56.32
CA ASP A 271 28.24 -17.09 55.95
C ASP A 271 27.24 -16.92 54.80
N MET A 272 26.13 -17.69 54.80
CA MET A 272 25.05 -17.48 53.81
C MET A 272 24.04 -16.37 54.17
N ALA A 273 24.11 -15.80 55.38
CA ALA A 273 23.09 -14.85 55.86
C ALA A 273 23.42 -13.35 55.63
N GLN A 274 24.66 -12.98 55.28
CA GLN A 274 25.11 -11.57 55.31
C GLN A 274 25.39 -10.90 53.94
N ARG A 275 25.07 -11.53 52.79
CA ARG A 275 25.45 -10.98 51.47
C ARG A 275 24.31 -10.66 50.48
N ASN A 276 23.06 -10.58 50.95
CA ASN A 276 21.91 -10.34 50.07
C ASN A 276 21.66 -8.87 49.66
N GLU A 277 22.58 -7.93 49.91
CA GLU A 277 22.45 -6.51 49.55
C GLU A 277 23.29 -6.04 48.34
N LYS A 278 23.93 -6.94 47.58
CA LYS A 278 24.54 -6.53 46.31
C LYS A 278 23.44 -6.38 45.27
N GLU A 279 23.17 -5.13 44.88
CA GLU A 279 22.30 -4.78 43.74
C GLU A 279 22.66 -5.66 42.55
N LYS A 280 21.65 -6.33 41.96
CA LYS A 280 21.84 -7.09 40.72
C LYS A 280 22.35 -6.13 39.67
N GLN A 281 23.62 -6.27 39.30
CA GLN A 281 24.23 -5.46 38.27
C GLN A 281 23.56 -5.83 36.93
N GLU A 282 22.85 -4.87 36.33
CA GLU A 282 22.25 -5.03 35.02
C GLU A 282 23.07 -4.26 33.99
N GLU A 283 23.38 -4.90 32.87
CA GLU A 283 23.98 -4.24 31.72
C GLU A 283 22.89 -3.92 30.69
N LYS A 284 22.75 -2.64 30.34
CA LYS A 284 21.79 -2.18 29.34
C LYS A 284 22.47 -2.10 27.97
N LEU A 285 21.98 -2.91 27.03
CA LEU A 285 22.52 -2.98 25.68
C LEU A 285 21.46 -2.48 24.68
N LEU A 286 21.87 -1.62 23.76
CA LEU A 286 21.07 -1.27 22.59
C LEU A 286 21.10 -2.46 21.63
N THR A 287 19.94 -3.02 21.32
CA THR A 287 19.84 -4.21 20.47
C THR A 287 18.71 -4.10 19.46
N VAL A 288 18.73 -5.01 18.48
CA VAL A 288 17.73 -5.13 17.43
C VAL A 288 17.09 -6.50 17.57
N THR A 289 15.76 -6.54 17.63
CA THR A 289 15.02 -7.80 17.59
C THR A 289 14.15 -7.86 16.35
N HIS A 290 14.12 -9.04 15.75
CA HIS A 290 13.16 -9.38 14.71
C HIS A 290 11.75 -9.56 15.31
N ALA A 291 10.73 -9.39 14.47
CA ALA A 291 9.37 -9.82 14.82
C ALA A 291 9.35 -11.32 15.17
N HIS A 292 8.48 -11.70 16.11
CA HIS A 292 8.37 -13.09 16.58
C HIS A 292 7.83 -14.06 15.51
N SER A 293 7.13 -13.55 14.49
CA SER A 293 6.60 -14.32 13.37
C SER A 293 7.38 -14.05 12.09
N LEU A 294 7.58 -15.08 11.28
CA LEU A 294 8.07 -14.94 9.92
C LEU A 294 7.03 -14.21 9.04
N PRO A 295 7.47 -13.43 8.02
CA PRO A 295 6.55 -12.85 7.06
C PRO A 295 5.83 -13.97 6.29
N GLY A 296 4.52 -13.79 6.10
CA GLY A 296 3.72 -14.67 5.26
C GLY A 296 3.98 -14.40 3.77
N HIS A 297 3.51 -15.32 2.94
CA HIS A 297 3.49 -15.17 1.49
C HIS A 297 2.29 -14.29 1.07
N THR A 298 2.54 -13.30 0.22
CA THR A 298 1.50 -12.48 -0.41
C THR A 298 1.19 -12.99 -1.82
N GLY A 299 2.19 -12.98 -2.69
CA GLY A 299 2.10 -13.46 -4.07
C GLY A 299 3.42 -13.35 -4.81
N PHE A 300 3.50 -14.04 -5.93
CA PHE A 300 4.60 -13.93 -6.87
C PHE A 300 4.37 -12.76 -7.83
N ILE A 301 5.41 -11.95 -8.04
CA ILE A 301 5.43 -10.87 -9.03
C ILE A 301 6.19 -11.37 -10.24
N THR A 302 5.50 -11.61 -11.35
CA THR A 302 6.13 -11.99 -12.61
C THR A 302 6.15 -10.80 -13.56
N ILE A 303 7.32 -10.45 -14.07
CA ILE A 303 7.52 -9.37 -15.03
C ILE A 303 8.07 -9.93 -16.34
N ALA A 304 7.64 -9.34 -17.46
CA ALA A 304 8.20 -9.60 -18.77
C ALA A 304 8.24 -8.34 -19.64
N THR A 305 9.17 -8.30 -20.58
CA THR A 305 9.33 -7.21 -21.54
C THR A 305 8.76 -7.64 -22.89
N PHE A 306 7.84 -6.85 -23.45
CA PHE A 306 7.41 -6.99 -24.83
C PHE A 306 8.36 -6.19 -25.74
N PRO A 307 9.07 -6.84 -26.68
CA PRO A 307 10.06 -6.14 -27.49
C PRO A 307 9.39 -5.18 -28.49
N PRO A 308 10.12 -4.16 -28.99
CA PRO A 308 9.67 -3.31 -30.07
C PRO A 308 9.33 -4.10 -31.34
N ASP A 309 8.44 -3.56 -32.19
CA ASP A 309 8.01 -4.20 -33.45
C ASP A 309 9.20 -4.65 -34.32
N HIS A 310 10.26 -3.85 -34.42
CA HIS A 310 11.43 -4.14 -35.25
C HIS A 310 12.32 -5.28 -34.71
N ALA A 311 12.14 -5.66 -33.44
CA ALA A 311 12.94 -6.69 -32.77
C ALA A 311 12.17 -8.01 -32.60
N ARG A 312 10.88 -8.04 -32.97
CA ARG A 312 10.06 -9.26 -32.98
C ARG A 312 10.47 -10.11 -34.18
N LYS A 313 10.87 -11.36 -33.93
CA LYS A 313 11.14 -12.36 -34.96
C LYS A 313 9.87 -13.11 -35.31
#